data_AF-A0A6B2G4L6-F1
#
_entry.id   AF-A0A6B2G4L6-F1
#
_cell.length_a   1.000
_cell.length_b   1.000
_cell.length_c   1.000
_cell.angle_alpha   90.00
_cell.angle_beta   90.00
_cell.angle_gamma   90.00
#
_symmetry.space_group_name_H-M   'P 1'
#
loop_
_entity.id
_entity.type
_entity.pdbx_description
1 polymer ?
#
loop_
_entity_poly.entity_id
_entity_poly.type
_entity_poly.pdbx_seq_one_letter_code
_entity_poly.pdbx_strand_id
1 'polypeptide(L)'
;HSDFDKCMRYTRADGIMVAEGCLYNPYIFENRDISAFEAALEYIDYAKMYSARAHSWRCHLFKILFHVFNVFPEYREKLGAIKDLESAESLVRKLFLARECHKNMTSNSTDLPYWMCKPYVRKIHSILNIGAPK
;
A
#
# COMPACT_ATOMS: atom_id res chain seq x y z
N HIS A 1 10.20 -12.36 0.57
CA HIS A 1 11.09 -13.29 -0.16
C HIS A 1 10.47 -14.63 -0.54
N SER A 2 9.62 -15.28 0.29
CA SER A 2 8.96 -16.57 -0.04
C SER A 2 8.41 -16.70 -1.47
N ASP A 3 7.70 -15.68 -1.96
CA ASP A 3 6.92 -15.82 -3.20
C ASP A 3 7.77 -15.63 -4.46
N PHE A 4 8.85 -14.86 -4.36
CA PHE A 4 9.85 -14.71 -5.42
C PHE A 4 10.48 -16.07 -5.75
N ASP A 5 11.02 -16.77 -4.75
CA ASP A 5 11.71 -18.05 -4.94
C ASP A 5 10.78 -19.14 -5.45
N LYS A 6 9.51 -19.10 -5.04
CA LYS A 6 8.48 -20.04 -5.52
C LYS A 6 8.16 -19.78 -7.00
N CYS A 7 7.97 -18.51 -7.36
CA CYS A 7 7.67 -18.12 -8.73
C CYS A 7 8.82 -18.49 -9.68
N MET A 8 10.07 -18.12 -9.34
CA MET A 8 11.25 -18.47 -10.15
C MET A 8 11.39 -19.97 -10.37
N ARG A 9 11.27 -20.77 -9.30
CA ARG A 9 11.37 -22.24 -9.40
C ARG A 9 10.27 -22.85 -10.26
N TYR A 10 9.06 -22.29 -10.20
CA TYR A 10 7.92 -22.79 -10.94
C TYR A 10 7.98 -22.41 -12.43
N THR A 11 8.24 -21.14 -12.74
CA THR A 11 8.22 -20.63 -14.12
C THR A 11 9.51 -20.89 -14.88
N ARG A 12 10.63 -21.08 -14.16
CA ARG A 12 11.99 -21.13 -14.73
C ARG A 12 12.35 -19.90 -15.57
N ALA A 13 11.70 -18.77 -15.31
CA ALA A 13 12.02 -17.51 -15.95
C ALA A 13 13.36 -16.97 -15.45
N ASP A 14 14.01 -16.14 -16.26
CA ASP A 14 15.24 -15.45 -15.89
C ASP A 14 15.00 -14.20 -15.02
N GLY A 15 13.74 -13.81 -14.85
CA GLY A 15 13.37 -12.65 -14.05
C GLY A 15 11.89 -12.62 -13.69
N ILE A 16 11.54 -11.72 -12.76
CA ILE A 16 10.18 -11.49 -12.29
C ILE A 16 9.81 -10.02 -12.50
N MET A 17 8.57 -9.80 -12.91
CA MET A 17 7.95 -8.49 -12.94
C MET A 17 6.90 -8.41 -11.83
N VAL A 18 6.94 -7.34 -11.02
CA VAL A 18 5.90 -7.03 -10.05
C VAL A 18 5.13 -5.82 -10.55
N ALA A 19 3.82 -5.99 -10.71
CA ALA A 19 2.91 -4.92 -11.05
C ALA A 19 2.19 -4.41 -9.78
N GLU A 20 0.96 -4.84 -9.52
CA GLU A 20 0.12 -4.22 -8.49
C GLU A 20 0.74 -4.18 -7.09
N GLY A 21 1.47 -5.23 -6.67
CA GLY A 21 2.08 -5.30 -5.35
C GLY A 21 3.02 -4.13 -5.02
N CYS A 22 3.76 -3.61 -6.01
CA CYS A 22 4.69 -2.51 -5.80
C CYS A 22 3.98 -1.16 -5.60
N LEU A 23 2.72 -1.02 -6.03
CA LEU A 23 1.94 0.20 -5.79
C LEU A 23 1.52 0.35 -4.31
N TYR A 24 1.38 -0.76 -3.60
CA TYR A 24 1.06 -0.78 -2.16
C TYR A 24 2.31 -0.76 -1.28
N ASN A 25 3.39 -1.37 -1.76
CA ASN A 25 4.70 -1.35 -1.13
C ASN A 25 5.78 -1.01 -2.18
N PRO A 26 6.14 0.27 -2.36
CA PRO A 26 7.21 0.67 -3.28
C PRO A 26 8.56 0.01 -2.95
N TYR A 27 8.75 -0.37 -1.69
CA TYR A 27 9.95 -1.00 -1.14
C TYR A 27 9.94 -2.53 -1.21
N ILE A 28 9.08 -3.15 -2.04
CA ILE A 28 8.88 -4.60 -2.06
C ILE A 28 10.16 -5.42 -2.35
N PHE A 29 11.16 -4.81 -2.97
CA PHE A 29 12.46 -5.41 -3.28
C PHE A 29 13.58 -5.03 -2.28
N GLU A 30 13.29 -4.16 -1.32
CA GLU A 30 14.24 -3.74 -0.29
C GLU A 30 13.95 -4.46 1.04
N ASN A 31 15.00 -4.75 1.81
CA ASN A 31 14.87 -5.26 3.18
C ASN A 31 14.70 -4.09 4.17
N ARG A 32 13.69 -3.24 3.95
CA ARG A 32 13.43 -2.08 4.80
C ARG A 32 11.97 -2.06 5.23
N ASP A 33 11.78 -1.90 6.54
CA ASP A 33 10.48 -1.68 7.15
C ASP A 33 10.16 -0.19 7.13
N ILE A 34 9.49 0.26 6.07
CA ILE A 34 9.09 1.66 5.87
C ILE A 34 7.61 1.83 6.16
N SER A 35 7.24 2.91 6.84
CA SER A 35 5.84 3.24 7.04
C SER A 35 5.19 3.75 5.75
N ALA A 36 3.88 3.52 5.59
CA ALA A 36 3.11 4.03 4.46
C ALA A 36 3.16 5.57 4.38
N PHE A 37 3.38 6.26 5.51
CA PHE A 37 3.52 7.71 5.57
C PHE A 37 4.84 8.19 4.97
N GLU A 38 5.96 7.56 5.37
CA GLU A 38 7.28 7.87 4.83
C GLU A 38 7.33 7.61 3.32
N ALA A 39 6.84 6.44 2.88
CA ALA A 39 6.76 6.11 1.46
C ALA A 39 5.88 7.08 0.67
N ALA A 40 4.76 7.54 1.25
CA ALA A 40 3.88 8.51 0.61
C ALA A 40 4.52 9.91 0.50
N LEU A 41 5.22 10.37 1.54
CA LEU A 41 5.90 11.66 1.53
C LEU A 41 7.05 11.68 0.52
N GLU A 42 7.88 10.64 0.50
CA GLU A 42 8.95 10.51 -0.50
C GLU A 42 8.38 10.42 -1.92
N TYR A 43 7.28 9.68 -2.12
CA TYR A 43 6.61 9.65 -3.41
C TYR A 43 6.11 11.04 -3.83
N ILE A 44 5.61 11.84 -2.89
CA ILE A 44 5.20 13.23 -3.15
C ILE A 44 6.40 14.06 -3.59
N ASP A 45 7.57 13.91 -2.97
CA ASP A 45 8.79 14.62 -3.36
C ASP A 45 9.19 14.29 -4.81
N TYR A 46 9.15 13.01 -5.19
CA TYR A 46 9.37 12.61 -6.59
C TYR A 46 8.27 13.13 -7.53
N ALA A 47 7.01 13.10 -7.10
CA ALA A 47 5.90 13.62 -7.90
C ALA A 47 6.04 15.14 -8.16
N LYS A 48 6.54 15.90 -7.17
CA LYS A 48 6.88 17.32 -7.30
C LYS A 48 8.07 17.49 -8.26
N MET A 49 9.16 16.75 -8.02
CA MET A 49 10.39 16.80 -8.83
C MET A 49 10.13 16.56 -10.32
N TYR A 50 9.27 15.59 -10.65
CA TYR A 50 8.99 15.21 -12.04
C TYR A 50 7.67 15.78 -12.59
N SER A 51 7.04 16.72 -11.90
CA SER A 51 5.77 17.36 -12.32
C SER A 51 4.69 16.33 -12.71
N ALA A 52 4.50 15.32 -11.86
CA ALA A 52 3.57 14.23 -12.14
C ALA A 52 2.12 14.73 -12.31
N ARG A 53 1.38 14.10 -13.23
CA ARG A 53 -0.02 14.46 -13.48
C ARG A 53 -0.90 14.15 -12.27
N ALA A 54 -1.90 14.99 -12.05
CA ALA A 54 -2.88 14.87 -10.96
C ALA A 54 -3.47 13.47 -10.79
N HIS A 55 -3.84 12.83 -11.89
CA HIS A 55 -4.41 11.49 -11.85
C HIS A 55 -3.40 10.45 -11.35
N SER A 56 -2.15 10.50 -11.86
CA SER A 56 -1.11 9.53 -11.54
C SER A 56 -0.74 9.54 -10.06
N TRP A 57 -0.39 10.71 -9.51
CA TRP A 57 0.03 10.78 -8.12
C TRP A 57 -1.10 10.46 -7.15
N ARG A 58 -2.35 10.85 -7.47
CA ARG A 58 -3.48 10.58 -6.59
C ARG A 58 -3.80 9.08 -6.54
N CYS A 59 -3.79 8.41 -7.70
CA CYS A 59 -3.98 6.97 -7.77
C CYS A 59 -2.90 6.19 -7.00
N HIS A 60 -1.64 6.64 -7.05
CA HIS A 60 -0.57 5.99 -6.30
C HIS A 60 -0.68 6.23 -4.80
N LEU A 61 -1.00 7.46 -4.36
CA LEU A 61 -1.24 7.74 -2.93
C LEU A 61 -2.39 6.90 -2.37
N PHE A 62 -3.46 6.67 -3.14
CA PHE A 62 -4.54 5.75 -2.74
C PHE A 62 -4.07 4.30 -2.53
N LYS A 63 -3.05 3.85 -3.28
CA LYS A 63 -2.50 2.50 -3.19
C LYS A 63 -1.51 2.38 -2.04
N ILE A 64 -0.57 3.33 -1.90
CA ILE A 64 0.42 3.36 -0.81
C ILE A 64 -0.29 3.46 0.55
N LEU A 65 -1.28 4.33 0.68
CA LEU A 65 -2.01 4.57 1.93
C LEU A 65 -3.26 3.69 2.09
N PHE A 66 -3.43 2.67 1.25
CA PHE A 66 -4.65 1.87 1.21
C PHE A 66 -5.05 1.28 2.56
N HIS A 67 -4.10 0.65 3.26
CA HIS A 67 -4.37 0.01 4.55
C HIS A 67 -4.67 1.04 5.64
N VAL A 68 -4.04 2.21 5.57
CA VAL A 68 -4.30 3.33 6.48
C VAL A 68 -5.71 3.88 6.26
N PHE A 69 -6.15 4.03 5.02
CA PHE A 69 -7.50 4.50 4.70
C PHE A 69 -8.62 3.54 5.11
N ASN A 70 -8.32 2.26 5.31
CA ASN A 70 -9.31 1.32 5.86
C ASN A 70 -9.57 1.59 7.35
N VAL A 71 -8.62 2.20 8.06
CA VAL A 71 -8.76 2.62 9.47
C VAL A 71 -9.28 4.06 9.56
N PHE A 72 -8.85 4.92 8.64
CA PHE A 72 -9.19 6.35 8.59
C PHE A 72 -9.91 6.71 7.27
N PRO A 73 -11.14 6.22 7.05
CA PRO A 73 -11.87 6.41 5.78
C PRO A 73 -12.14 7.88 5.44
N GLU A 74 -12.29 8.75 6.44
CA GLU A 74 -12.52 10.19 6.27
C GLU A 74 -11.35 10.91 5.60
N TYR A 75 -10.14 10.36 5.69
CA TYR A 75 -8.97 10.92 4.99
C TYR A 75 -8.89 10.46 3.54
N ARG A 76 -9.50 9.31 3.20
CA ARG A 76 -9.61 8.82 1.83
C ARG A 76 -10.40 9.79 0.96
N GLU A 77 -11.54 10.24 1.46
CA GLU A 77 -12.39 11.22 0.78
C GLU A 77 -11.67 12.56 0.59
N LYS A 78 -10.96 13.03 1.62
CA LYS A 78 -10.14 14.25 1.55
C LYS A 78 -9.07 14.15 0.47
N LEU A 79 -8.36 13.01 0.35
CA LEU A 79 -7.39 12.82 -0.72
C LEU A 79 -8.04 12.89 -2.12
N GLY A 80 -9.27 12.38 -2.25
CA GLY A 80 -10.05 12.44 -3.48
C GLY A 80 -10.35 13.87 -3.95
N ALA A 81 -10.55 14.79 -3.00
CA ALA A 81 -10.87 16.20 -3.28
C ALA A 81 -9.65 17.09 -3.55
N ILE A 82 -8.46 16.69 -3.09
CA ILE A 82 -7.22 17.48 -3.23
C ILE A 82 -6.79 17.59 -4.68
N LYS A 83 -6.33 18.78 -5.10
CA LYS A 83 -5.95 19.08 -6.49
C LYS A 83 -4.44 19.27 -6.70
N ASP A 84 -3.68 19.49 -5.64
CA ASP A 84 -2.25 19.80 -5.64
C ASP A 84 -1.46 18.94 -4.65
N LEU A 85 -0.15 18.84 -4.87
CA LEU A 85 0.75 18.00 -4.06
C LEU A 85 1.02 18.58 -2.66
N GLU A 86 0.97 19.90 -2.48
CA GLU A 86 1.18 20.53 -1.16
C GLU A 86 0.07 20.17 -0.18
N SER A 87 -1.18 20.26 -0.64
CA SER A 87 -2.34 19.84 0.13
C SER A 87 -2.31 18.34 0.42
N ALA A 88 -1.84 17.52 -0.53
CA ALA A 88 -1.67 16.08 -0.33
C ALA A 88 -0.62 15.79 0.75
N GLU A 89 0.51 16.48 0.74
CA GLU A 89 1.54 16.37 1.77
C GLU A 89 1.01 16.75 3.15
N SER A 90 0.29 17.89 3.24
CA SER A 90 -0.35 18.33 4.48
C SER A 90 -1.35 17.28 5.00
N LEU A 91 -2.11 16.64 4.12
CA LEU A 91 -3.03 15.56 4.49
C LEU A 91 -2.28 14.36 5.06
N VAL A 92 -1.18 13.92 4.43
CA VAL A 92 -0.37 12.79 4.91
C VAL A 92 0.21 13.08 6.29
N ARG A 93 0.73 14.30 6.51
CA ARG A 93 1.24 14.72 7.83
C ARG A 93 0.14 14.74 8.90
N LYS A 94 -1.06 15.23 8.57
CA LYS A 94 -2.22 15.19 9.48
C LYS A 94 -2.65 13.75 9.80
N LEU A 95 -2.65 12.88 8.79
CA LEU A 95 -2.99 11.47 8.94
C LEU A 95 -1.98 10.74 9.84
N PHE A 96 -0.68 11.06 9.70
CA PHE A 96 0.35 10.56 10.61
C PHE A 96 0.06 10.97 12.07
N LEU A 97 -0.25 12.25 12.32
CA LEU A 97 -0.61 12.71 13.66
C LEU A 97 -1.88 12.03 14.21
N ALA A 98 -2.90 11.84 13.37
CA ALA A 98 -4.12 11.13 13.74
C ALA A 98 -3.82 9.67 14.15
N ARG A 99 -2.89 9.00 13.43
CA ARG A 99 -2.40 7.67 13.80
C ARG A 99 -1.70 7.68 15.15
N GLU A 100 -0.86 8.67 15.45
CA GLU A 100 -0.20 8.77 16.75
C GLU A 100 -1.22 8.87 17.90
N CYS A 101 -2.31 9.60 17.71
CA CYS A 101 -3.41 9.67 18.68
C CYS A 101 -4.21 8.35 18.80
N HIS A 102 -4.24 7.53 17.75
CA HIS A 102 -4.95 6.25 17.71
C HIS A 102 -4.19 5.11 18.41
N LYS A 103 -3.03 5.35 19.06
CA LYS A 103 -2.10 4.32 19.59
C LYS A 103 -2.64 3.30 20.62
N ASN A 104 -3.94 3.24 20.90
CA ASN A 104 -4.53 2.38 21.93
C ASN A 104 -5.26 1.12 21.43
N MET A 105 -5.27 0.83 20.13
CA MET A 105 -6.00 -0.34 19.63
C MET A 105 -5.26 -0.97 18.45
N THR A 106 -4.45 -2.00 18.70
CA THR A 106 -4.33 -3.14 17.77
C THR A 106 -3.67 -4.33 18.45
N SER A 107 -4.50 -5.34 18.59
CA SER A 107 -4.36 -6.65 19.17
C SER A 107 -3.47 -7.60 18.37
N ASN A 108 -2.63 -8.35 19.10
CA ASN A 108 -2.19 -9.74 18.88
C ASN A 108 -2.55 -10.38 17.53
N SER A 109 -1.96 -9.92 16.44
CA SER A 109 -2.00 -10.61 15.15
C SER A 109 -0.58 -10.68 14.60
N THR A 110 -0.24 -11.80 13.96
CA THR A 110 1.07 -12.02 13.30
C THR A 110 1.24 -11.18 12.03
N ASP A 111 0.27 -10.32 11.70
CA ASP A 111 0.29 -9.47 10.51
C ASP A 111 1.00 -8.14 10.78
N LEU A 112 1.75 -7.67 9.76
CA LEU A 112 2.35 -6.34 9.78
C LEU A 112 1.30 -5.26 10.08
N PRO A 113 1.62 -4.25 10.90
CA PRO A 113 0.68 -3.19 11.23
C PRO A 113 0.11 -2.46 10.01
N TYR A 114 -1.10 -1.91 10.13
CA TYR A 114 -1.79 -1.26 9.01
C TYR A 114 -1.06 -0.02 8.46
N TRP A 115 -0.21 0.62 9.28
CA TRP A 115 0.58 1.80 8.90
C TRP A 115 1.90 1.46 8.23
N MET A 116 2.29 0.18 8.16
CA MET A 116 3.48 -0.27 7.46
C MET A 116 3.17 -0.52 5.99
N CYS A 117 4.12 -0.23 5.10
CA CYS A 117 4.01 -0.62 3.71
C CYS A 117 3.92 -2.15 3.60
N LYS A 118 2.83 -2.64 3.00
CA LYS A 118 2.65 -4.07 2.74
C LYS A 118 1.82 -4.30 1.47
N PRO A 119 2.19 -5.29 0.63
CA PRO A 119 1.42 -5.62 -0.55
C PRO A 119 -0.03 -5.96 -0.21
N TYR A 120 -0.96 -5.60 -1.10
CA TYR A 120 -2.35 -6.02 -0.97
C TYR A 120 -2.52 -7.45 -1.49
N VAL A 121 -2.94 -8.36 -0.61
CA VAL A 121 -3.29 -9.74 -0.97
C VAL A 121 -4.81 -9.87 -0.95
N ARG A 122 -5.41 -10.09 -2.12
CA ARG A 122 -6.84 -10.34 -2.25
C ARG A 122 -7.18 -11.68 -1.59
N LYS A 123 -8.13 -11.70 -0.65
CA LYS A 123 -8.65 -12.94 -0.10
C LYS A 123 -9.39 -13.70 -1.22
N ILE A 124 -8.91 -14.90 -1.54
CA ILE A 124 -9.64 -15.80 -2.43
C ILE A 124 -10.70 -16.49 -1.58
N HIS A 125 -11.97 -16.20 -1.84
CA HIS A 125 -13.04 -17.03 -1.31
C HIS A 125 -12.93 -18.39 -2.01
N SER A 126 -12.64 -19.45 -1.26
CA SER A 126 -12.57 -20.80 -1.79
C SER A 126 -13.93 -21.20 -2.35
N ILE A 127 -14.10 -21.09 -3.66
CA ILE A 127 -15.18 -21.78 -4.39
C ILE A 127 -14.70 -23.21 -4.61
N LEU A 128 -14.65 -24.00 -3.54
CA LEU A 128 -14.47 -25.45 -3.62
C LEU A 128 -15.64 -26.10 -2.88
N ASN A 129 -16.72 -26.32 -3.64
CA ASN A 129 -17.71 -27.38 -3.42
C ASN A 129 -18.58 -27.54 -4.68
N ILE A 130 -17.95 -27.62 -5.86
CA ILE A 130 -18.62 -28.10 -7.07
C ILE A 130 -17.73 -29.22 -7.62
N GLY A 131 -18.13 -30.46 -7.36
CA GLY A 131 -17.52 -31.64 -7.99
C GLY A 131 -16.81 -32.61 -7.05
N ALA A 132 -17.51 -33.14 -6.04
CA ALA A 132 -17.21 -34.49 -5.54
C ALA A 132 -18.18 -35.46 -6.24
N PRO A 133 -17.72 -36.47 -7.00
CA PRO A 133 -18.61 -37.48 -7.55
C PRO A 133 -19.21 -38.32 -6.41
N LYS A 134 -20.53 -38.56 -6.51
CA LYS A 134 -21.26 -39.51 -5.66
C LYS A 134 -20.86 -40.94 -5.97
#